data_AF-A0A1Y1YC88-F1
#
_entry.id   AF-A0A1Y1YC88-F1
#
_cell.length_a   1.000
_cell.length_b   1.000
_cell.length_c   1.000
_cell.angle_alpha   90.00
_cell.angle_beta   90.00
_cell.angle_gamma   90.00
#
_symmetry.space_group_name_H-M   'P 1'
#
loop_
_entity.id
_entity.type
_entity.pdbx_description
1 polymer ?
#
loop_
_entity_poly.entity_id
_entity_poly.type
_entity_poly.pdbx_seq_one_letter_code
_entity_poly.pdbx_strand_id
1 'polypeptide(L)'
;MYRFDTGSLSQPDWRNKEIQMKLKSWPYDVSPQYKRALLDDTFLETHRELLSTVTLFVGLHSDQATIPIVDAALKAGKAFAVIPCCVFSHDNQSRRLRSGELVTTTEQQIQYICEKSTGKYGGTIRKDYLGFEGKNVVVYWIPDPEQQTAPT
;
A
#
# COMPACT_ATOMS: atom_id res chain seq x y z
N MET A 1 12.16 -17.71 0.57
CA MET A 1 12.15 -16.31 1.05
C MET A 1 13.58 -15.93 1.40
N TYR A 2 14.01 -14.71 1.05
CA TYR A 2 15.39 -14.27 1.27
C TYR A 2 15.43 -13.20 2.36
N ARG A 3 16.49 -13.21 3.18
CA ARG A 3 16.85 -12.12 4.10
C ARG A 3 18.19 -11.55 3.63
N PHE A 4 18.36 -10.24 3.75
CA PHE A 4 19.62 -9.57 3.44
C PHE A 4 20.30 -9.19 4.75
N ASP A 5 21.59 -9.50 4.88
CA ASP A 5 22.43 -9.05 5.99
C ASP A 5 23.21 -7.80 5.57
N THR A 6 23.25 -6.79 6.43
CA THR A 6 24.01 -5.56 6.19
C THR A 6 25.45 -5.68 6.68
N GLY A 7 25.78 -6.64 7.55
CA GLY A 7 27.09 -6.70 8.18
C GLY A 7 27.45 -5.36 8.86
N SER A 8 28.60 -4.78 8.52
CA SER A 8 29.05 -3.45 8.98
C SER A 8 28.61 -2.30 8.08
N LEU A 9 27.88 -2.56 6.99
CA LEU A 9 27.41 -1.53 6.07
C LEU A 9 26.17 -0.83 6.63
N SER A 10 26.02 0.46 6.33
CA SER A 10 24.81 1.21 6.65
C SER A 10 23.59 0.76 5.83
N GLN A 11 23.82 0.09 4.70
CA GLN A 11 22.79 -0.42 3.79
C GLN A 11 23.25 -1.75 3.15
N PRO A 12 22.35 -2.68 2.82
CA PRO A 12 22.73 -3.93 2.17
C PRO A 12 23.24 -3.67 0.74
N ASP A 13 24.35 -4.29 0.34
CA ASP A 13 24.76 -4.34 -1.07
C ASP A 13 23.83 -5.29 -1.85
N TRP A 14 22.75 -4.73 -2.35
CA TRP A 14 21.68 -5.44 -3.06
C TRP A 14 22.14 -6.15 -4.36
N ARG A 15 23.35 -5.87 -4.86
CA ARG A 15 23.95 -6.57 -6.00
C ARG A 15 24.74 -7.81 -5.58
N ASN A 16 25.12 -7.90 -4.30
CA ASN A 16 25.86 -9.03 -3.77
C ASN A 16 24.92 -10.21 -3.45
N LYS A 17 25.05 -11.31 -4.20
CA LYS A 17 24.26 -12.52 -3.95
C LYS A 17 24.69 -13.25 -2.67
N GLU A 18 25.86 -12.96 -2.12
CA GLU A 18 26.37 -13.56 -0.88
C GLU A 18 25.65 -13.05 0.36
N ILE A 19 25.08 -11.84 0.33
CA ILE A 19 24.24 -11.33 1.42
C ILE A 19 22.80 -11.87 1.35
N GLN A 20 22.46 -12.62 0.30
CA GLN A 20 21.12 -13.14 0.06
C GLN A 20 20.93 -14.49 0.77
N MET A 21 20.56 -14.45 2.05
CA MET A 21 20.38 -15.65 2.86
C MET A 21 19.05 -16.34 2.54
N LYS A 22 19.10 -17.63 2.21
CA LYS A 22 17.89 -18.47 2.17
C LYS A 22 17.36 -18.65 3.61
N LEU A 23 16.16 -18.14 3.87
CA LEU A 23 15.44 -18.48 5.09
C LEU A 23 15.08 -19.97 5.05
N LYS A 24 15.70 -20.77 5.94
CA LYS A 24 15.37 -22.20 6.11
C LYS A 24 14.00 -22.39 6.78
N SER A 25 13.64 -21.47 7.67
CA SER A 25 12.36 -21.40 8.36
C SER A 25 11.94 -19.94 8.54
N TRP A 26 10.63 -19.71 8.68
CA TRP A 26 10.08 -18.38 8.99
C TRP A 26 10.45 -18.01 10.45
N PRO A 27 11.00 -16.81 10.71
CA PRO A 27 11.63 -16.51 12.00
C PRO A 27 10.67 -15.88 13.03
N TYR A 28 9.38 -15.75 12.72
CA TYR A 28 8.39 -15.13 13.60
C TYR A 28 7.27 -16.10 13.95
N ASP A 29 6.65 -15.91 15.11
CA ASP A 29 5.57 -16.78 15.60
C ASP A 29 4.29 -16.67 14.74
N VAL A 30 4.12 -15.54 14.04
CA VAL A 30 2.99 -15.32 13.13
C VAL A 30 3.42 -15.67 11.72
N SER A 31 2.90 -16.77 11.18
CA SER A 31 3.13 -17.18 9.79
C SER A 31 2.31 -16.34 8.81
N PRO A 32 2.88 -15.84 7.70
CA PRO A 32 2.13 -15.15 6.66
C PRO A 32 1.11 -16.09 6.04
N GLN A 33 -0.11 -15.59 5.87
CA GLN A 33 -1.16 -16.32 5.17
C GLN A 33 -1.24 -15.83 3.72
N TYR A 34 -1.18 -16.76 2.78
CA TYR A 34 -1.40 -16.46 1.36
C TYR A 34 -2.85 -16.71 0.99
N LYS A 35 -3.47 -15.75 0.30
CA LYS A 35 -4.82 -15.88 -0.23
C LYS A 35 -4.82 -15.41 -1.68
N ARG A 36 -5.28 -16.27 -2.58
CA ARG A 36 -5.47 -15.96 -3.99
C ARG A 36 -6.87 -15.39 -4.20
N ALA A 37 -6.98 -14.07 -4.25
CA ALA A 37 -8.23 -13.34 -4.49
C ALA A 37 -7.93 -12.00 -5.17
N LEU A 38 -8.92 -11.42 -5.84
CA LEU A 38 -8.89 -10.00 -6.21
C LEU A 38 -9.20 -9.18 -4.96
N LEU A 39 -8.58 -8.00 -4.85
CA LEU A 39 -8.87 -7.05 -3.78
C LEU A 39 -9.93 -6.06 -4.28
N ASP A 40 -11.18 -6.49 -4.30
CA ASP A 40 -12.34 -5.72 -4.76
C ASP A 40 -13.44 -5.68 -3.70
N ASP A 41 -14.61 -5.15 -4.05
CA ASP A 41 -15.74 -5.04 -3.11
C ASP A 41 -16.24 -6.42 -2.66
N THR A 42 -16.20 -7.43 -3.54
CA THR A 42 -16.53 -8.81 -3.18
C THR A 42 -15.59 -9.33 -2.10
N PHE A 43 -14.29 -9.01 -2.16
CA PHE A 43 -13.35 -9.38 -1.11
C PHE A 43 -13.74 -8.77 0.23
N LEU A 44 -14.09 -7.48 0.24
CA LEU A 44 -14.47 -6.79 1.47
C LEU A 44 -15.73 -7.38 2.11
N GLU A 45 -16.70 -7.75 1.29
CA GLU A 45 -17.96 -8.36 1.73
C GLU A 45 -17.77 -9.79 2.25
N THR A 46 -16.95 -10.58 1.56
CA THR A 46 -16.77 -12.02 1.87
C THR A 46 -15.77 -12.29 2.99
N HIS A 47 -14.88 -11.34 3.31
CA HIS A 47 -13.78 -11.52 4.28
C HIS A 47 -13.90 -10.58 5.50
N ARG A 48 -15.13 -10.32 5.98
CA ARG A 48 -15.40 -9.40 7.10
C ARG A 48 -14.68 -9.79 8.39
N GLU A 49 -14.59 -11.09 8.68
CA GLU A 49 -13.85 -11.59 9.84
C GLU A 49 -12.36 -11.25 9.76
N LEU A 50 -11.74 -11.47 8.60
CA LEU A 50 -10.34 -11.07 8.37
C LEU A 50 -10.17 -9.56 8.57
N LEU A 51 -11.04 -8.75 7.96
CA LEU A 51 -10.97 -7.28 8.05
C LEU A 51 -11.19 -6.75 9.47
N SER A 52 -11.90 -7.49 10.32
CA SER A 52 -12.06 -7.13 11.73
C SER A 52 -10.73 -7.17 12.50
N THR A 53 -9.81 -8.05 12.09
CA THR A 53 -8.48 -8.23 12.71
C THR A 53 -7.39 -7.38 12.05
N VAL A 54 -7.58 -6.98 10.79
CA VAL A 54 -6.64 -6.14 10.05
C VAL A 54 -6.72 -4.69 10.52
N THR A 55 -5.54 -4.09 10.74
CA THR A 55 -5.38 -2.68 11.12
C THR A 55 -4.76 -1.82 10.01
N LEU A 56 -4.03 -2.45 9.08
CA LEU A 56 -3.23 -1.76 8.07
C LEU A 56 -3.21 -2.55 6.76
N PHE A 57 -3.35 -1.83 5.64
CA PHE A 57 -3.08 -2.33 4.31
C PHE A 57 -1.70 -1.85 3.83
N VAL A 58 -0.87 -2.75 3.29
CA VAL A 58 0.48 -2.42 2.80
C VAL A 58 0.66 -2.90 1.38
N GLY A 59 1.18 -2.03 0.50
CA GLY A 59 1.53 -2.35 -0.89
C GLY A 59 2.92 -1.84 -1.27
N LEU A 60 3.88 -2.74 -1.46
CA LEU A 60 5.25 -2.39 -1.85
C LEU A 60 5.44 -2.71 -3.33
N HIS A 61 5.36 -1.69 -4.20
CA HIS A 61 5.42 -1.85 -5.67
C HIS A 61 4.40 -2.86 -6.21
N SER A 62 3.19 -2.81 -5.67
CA SER A 62 2.06 -3.65 -6.07
C SER A 62 1.50 -3.20 -7.43
N ASP A 63 2.08 -3.76 -8.50
CA ASP A 63 1.63 -3.57 -9.88
C ASP A 63 0.12 -3.86 -10.02
N GLN A 64 -0.59 -2.94 -10.66
CA GLN A 64 -2.06 -2.92 -10.85
C GLN A 64 -2.91 -2.89 -9.56
N ALA A 65 -2.38 -3.34 -8.42
CA ALA A 65 -3.08 -3.45 -7.14
C ALA A 65 -2.93 -2.21 -6.22
N THR A 66 -2.09 -1.23 -6.58
CA THR A 66 -1.89 -0.01 -5.76
C THR A 66 -3.21 0.73 -5.45
N ILE A 67 -4.05 0.99 -6.47
CA ILE A 67 -5.35 1.65 -6.23
C ILE A 67 -6.36 0.73 -5.52
N PRO A 68 -6.51 -0.56 -5.91
CA PRO A 68 -7.31 -1.50 -5.14
C PRO A 68 -6.98 -1.54 -3.64
N ILE A 69 -5.70 -1.47 -3.27
CA ILE A 69 -5.26 -1.40 -1.86
C ILE A 69 -5.75 -0.13 -1.18
N VAL A 70 -5.55 1.03 -1.82
CA VAL A 70 -6.00 2.33 -1.31
C VAL A 70 -7.52 2.35 -1.15
N ASP A 71 -8.26 1.91 -2.17
CA ASP A 71 -9.72 1.93 -2.18
C ASP A 71 -10.30 0.98 -1.14
N ALA A 72 -9.74 -0.23 -1.01
CA ALA A 72 -10.12 -1.19 0.02
C ALA A 72 -9.91 -0.64 1.44
N ALA A 73 -8.76 -0.01 1.68
CA ALA A 73 -8.43 0.59 2.97
C ALA A 73 -9.38 1.73 3.33
N LEU A 74 -9.64 2.65 2.39
CA LEU A 74 -10.56 3.77 2.58
C LEU A 74 -12.00 3.29 2.83
N LYS A 75 -12.48 2.29 2.07
CA LYS A 75 -13.82 1.69 2.27
C LYS A 75 -13.94 1.01 3.64
N ALA A 76 -12.90 0.26 4.03
CA ALA A 76 -12.86 -0.46 5.30
C ALA A 76 -12.54 0.43 6.52
N GLY A 77 -12.20 1.71 6.31
CA GLY A 77 -11.80 2.62 7.38
C GLY A 77 -10.51 2.19 8.07
N LYS A 78 -9.56 1.61 7.33
CA LYS A 78 -8.28 1.10 7.85
C LYS A 78 -7.13 1.91 7.28
N ALA A 79 -6.06 2.05 8.07
CA ALA A 79 -4.85 2.73 7.59
C ALA A 79 -4.28 2.04 6.34
N PHE A 80 -3.56 2.79 5.51
CA PHE A 80 -2.75 2.21 4.44
C PHE A 80 -1.38 2.86 4.31
N ALA A 81 -0.45 2.11 3.73
CA ALA A 81 0.81 2.60 3.20
C ALA A 81 1.14 1.89 1.88
N VAL A 82 1.28 2.65 0.79
CA VAL A 82 1.57 2.11 -0.55
C VAL A 82 2.75 2.83 -1.19
N ILE A 83 3.51 2.13 -2.02
CA ILE A 83 4.57 2.71 -2.85
C ILE A 83 4.16 2.57 -4.32
N PRO A 84 3.59 3.63 -4.92
CA PRO A 84 3.17 3.59 -6.31
C PRO A 84 4.36 3.39 -7.24
N CYS A 85 4.26 2.43 -8.15
CA CYS A 85 5.30 2.13 -9.13
C CYS A 85 4.81 2.37 -10.56
N CYS A 86 3.77 1.68 -10.98
CA CYS A 86 3.34 1.65 -12.37
C CYS A 86 1.93 2.23 -12.51
N VAL A 87 1.77 3.16 -13.45
CA VAL A 87 0.50 3.89 -13.65
C VAL A 87 -0.51 3.07 -14.45
N PHE A 88 -0.02 2.20 -15.34
CA PHE A 88 -0.84 1.45 -16.29
C PHE A 88 -1.84 2.36 -17.01
N SER A 89 -1.37 3.48 -17.55
CA SER A 89 -2.20 4.55 -18.12
C SER A 89 -3.09 4.05 -19.26
N HIS A 90 -2.65 3.03 -20.01
CA HIS A 90 -3.46 2.38 -21.04
C HIS A 90 -4.69 1.65 -20.47
N ASP A 91 -4.56 1.02 -19.30
CA ASP A 91 -5.67 0.32 -18.63
C ASP A 91 -6.53 1.28 -17.79
N ASN A 92 -6.06 2.52 -17.58
CA ASN A 92 -6.60 3.45 -16.59
C ASN A 92 -6.90 4.84 -17.16
N GLN A 93 -7.35 4.87 -18.41
CA GLN A 93 -7.57 6.08 -19.20
C GLN A 93 -8.68 6.98 -18.64
N SER A 94 -9.44 6.53 -17.64
CA SER A 94 -10.49 7.29 -16.95
C SER A 94 -9.99 8.07 -15.74
N ARG A 95 -8.80 7.78 -15.20
CA ARG A 95 -8.30 8.47 -14.00
C ARG A 95 -7.95 9.92 -14.32
N ARG A 96 -8.44 10.84 -13.48
CA ARG A 96 -8.19 12.28 -13.59
C ARG A 96 -7.80 12.85 -12.23
N LEU A 97 -6.86 13.78 -12.24
CA LEU A 97 -6.64 14.68 -11.11
C LEU A 97 -7.86 15.60 -10.94
N ARG A 98 -7.98 16.25 -9.78
CA ARG A 98 -8.99 17.28 -9.54
C ARG A 98 -8.89 18.46 -10.51
N SER A 99 -7.70 18.72 -11.07
CA SER A 99 -7.48 19.69 -12.14
C SER A 99 -8.15 19.29 -13.47
N GLY A 100 -8.57 18.03 -13.62
CA GLY A 100 -9.07 17.47 -14.88
C GLY A 100 -7.99 16.84 -15.76
N GLU A 101 -6.71 16.88 -15.34
CA GLU A 101 -5.60 16.28 -16.08
C GLU A 101 -5.63 14.75 -16.01
N LEU A 102 -5.20 14.11 -17.10
CA LEU A 102 -5.00 12.66 -17.19
C LEU A 102 -3.88 12.19 -16.26
N VAL A 103 -4.10 11.07 -15.58
CA VAL A 103 -3.08 10.41 -14.76
C VAL A 103 -2.26 9.46 -15.63
N THR A 104 -1.09 9.90 -16.07
CA THR A 104 -0.17 9.13 -16.92
C THR A 104 1.22 8.94 -16.32
N THR A 105 1.60 9.72 -15.32
CA THR A 105 2.89 9.60 -14.60
C THR A 105 2.74 9.11 -13.16
N THR A 106 3.83 8.62 -12.58
CA THR A 106 3.84 8.13 -11.19
C THR A 106 3.51 9.27 -10.23
N GLU A 107 4.02 10.47 -10.49
CA GLU A 107 3.77 11.69 -9.71
C GLU A 107 2.29 12.07 -9.74
N GLN A 108 1.66 11.97 -10.92
CA GLN A 108 0.21 12.17 -11.04
C GLN A 108 -0.56 11.06 -10.34
N GLN A 109 -0.09 9.81 -10.34
CA GLN A 109 -0.74 8.73 -9.60
C GLN A 109 -0.66 8.96 -8.09
N ILE A 110 0.49 9.43 -7.59
CA ILE A 110 0.66 9.84 -6.19
C ILE A 110 -0.31 10.99 -5.86
N GLN A 111 -0.36 12.02 -6.71
CA GLN A 111 -1.27 13.14 -6.52
C GLN A 111 -2.74 12.68 -6.53
N TYR A 112 -3.11 11.82 -7.47
CA TYR A 112 -4.44 11.22 -7.57
C TYR A 112 -4.83 10.50 -6.28
N ILE A 113 -3.91 9.74 -5.67
CA ILE A 113 -4.15 9.06 -4.39
C ILE A 113 -4.32 10.10 -3.26
N CYS A 114 -3.46 11.11 -3.18
CA CYS A 114 -3.57 12.18 -2.18
C CYS A 114 -4.87 12.99 -2.29
N GLU A 115 -5.45 13.07 -3.49
CA GLU A 115 -6.70 13.77 -3.76
C GLU A 115 -7.96 12.95 -3.45
N LYS A 116 -7.84 11.68 -3.08
CA LYS A 116 -9.01 10.86 -2.72
C LYS A 116 -9.65 11.37 -1.44
N SER A 117 -10.98 11.26 -1.38
CA SER A 117 -11.74 11.54 -0.16
C SER A 117 -11.56 10.41 0.84
N THR A 118 -11.33 10.77 2.10
CA THR A 118 -11.29 9.85 3.25
C THR A 118 -12.68 9.59 3.85
N GLY A 119 -13.70 10.27 3.31
CA GLY A 119 -15.10 10.08 3.67
C GLY A 119 -15.35 10.31 5.15
N LYS A 120 -16.19 9.45 5.74
CA LYS A 120 -16.60 9.54 7.15
C LYS A 120 -15.50 9.18 8.16
N TYR A 121 -14.35 8.70 7.70
CA TYR A 121 -13.26 8.25 8.59
C TYR A 121 -12.23 9.36 8.86
N GLY A 122 -12.38 10.53 8.24
CA GLY A 122 -11.48 11.66 8.46
C GLY A 122 -10.02 11.40 8.06
N GLY A 123 -9.13 12.26 8.54
CA GLY A 123 -7.70 12.22 8.26
C GLY A 123 -7.35 12.73 6.86
N THR A 124 -6.05 12.98 6.66
CA THR A 124 -5.49 13.47 5.39
C THR A 124 -4.54 12.43 4.83
N ILE A 125 -4.66 12.13 3.53
CA ILE A 125 -3.71 11.28 2.81
C ILE A 125 -2.41 12.07 2.59
N ARG A 126 -1.28 11.50 2.99
CA ARG A 126 0.05 12.13 2.97
C ARG A 126 1.04 11.30 2.16
N LYS A 127 2.17 11.90 1.82
CA LYS A 127 3.32 11.21 1.23
C LYS A 127 4.60 11.49 1.99
N ASP A 128 5.54 10.57 1.94
CA ASP A 128 6.90 10.69 2.49
C ASP A 128 7.90 9.93 1.62
N TYR A 129 9.20 10.04 1.94
CA TYR A 129 10.29 9.37 1.23
C TYR A 129 10.96 8.35 2.13
N LEU A 130 11.08 7.11 1.64
CA LEU A 130 11.80 6.04 2.32
C LEU A 130 13.29 6.07 1.97
N GLY A 131 14.13 5.66 2.91
CA GLY A 131 15.60 5.71 2.80
C GLY A 131 16.23 4.62 1.91
N PHE A 132 15.69 4.40 0.72
CA PHE A 132 16.25 3.46 -0.27
C PHE A 132 16.19 4.02 -1.70
N GLU A 133 17.03 3.47 -2.58
CA GLU A 133 17.13 3.88 -3.99
C GLU A 133 15.96 3.40 -4.86
N GLY A 134 15.64 4.16 -5.91
CA GLY A 134 14.56 3.85 -6.83
C GLY A 134 13.23 4.51 -6.43
N LYS A 135 12.11 3.82 -6.67
CA LYS A 135 10.77 4.35 -6.34
C LYS A 135 10.53 4.24 -4.84
N ASN A 136 10.78 5.33 -4.12
CA ASN A 136 10.80 5.38 -2.66
C ASN A 136 9.74 6.30 -2.04
N VAL A 137 8.83 6.86 -2.85
CA VAL A 137 7.72 7.67 -2.33
C VAL A 137 6.65 6.75 -1.76
N VAL A 138 6.44 6.82 -0.46
CA VAL A 138 5.31 6.18 0.22
C VAL A 138 4.14 7.15 0.27
N VAL A 139 2.95 6.68 -0.08
CA VAL A 139 1.68 7.38 0.14
C VAL A 139 0.92 6.64 1.22
N TYR A 140 0.47 7.34 2.24
CA TYR A 140 -0.13 6.73 3.43
C TYR A 140 -1.27 7.56 4.00
N TRP A 141 -2.12 6.90 4.77
CA TRP A 141 -3.24 7.51 5.46
C TRP A 141 -3.52 6.78 6.76
N ILE A 142 -3.92 7.54 7.77
CA ILE A 142 -4.37 7.06 9.06
C ILE A 142 -5.76 7.67 9.29
N PRO A 143 -6.80 6.85 9.56
CA PRO A 143 -8.13 7.36 9.86
C PRO A 143 -8.15 8.10 11.20
N ASP A 144 -9.04 9.08 11.34
CA ASP A 144 -9.24 9.82 12.58
C ASP A 144 -10.00 8.93 13.60
N PRO A 145 -9.42 8.64 14.78
CA PRO A 145 -10.05 7.74 15.75
C PRO A 145 -11.43 8.24 16.23
N GLU A 146 -11.59 9.56 16.34
CA GLU A 146 -12.81 10.20 16.85
C GLU A 146 -14.00 10.08 15.87
N GLN A 147 -13.72 9.93 14.57
CA GLN A 147 -14.77 9.77 13.54
C GLN A 147 -15.16 8.31 13.30
N GLN A 148 -14.42 7.34 13.87
CA GLN A 148 -14.76 5.92 13.79
C GLN A 148 -15.85 5.49 14.80
N THR A 149 -16.07 6.27 15.87
CA THR A 149 -17.01 5.94 16.95
C THR A 149 -18.40 6.56 16.82
N ALA A 150 -18.64 7.37 15.78
CA ALA A 150 -19.97 7.95 15.57
C ALA A 150 -20.95 6.87 15.07
N PRO A 151 -22.04 6.57 15.80
CA PRO A 151 -23.02 5.59 15.35
C PRO A 151 -23.69 6.07 14.06
N THR A 152 -23.84 5.15 13.11
CA THR A 152 -24.63 5.33 11.88
C THR A 152 -26.11 5.14 12.18
#